data_AF-A0A6N7W1N2-F1
#
_entry.id   AF-A0A6N7W1N2-F1
#
_cell.length_a   1.000
_cell.length_b   1.000
_cell.length_c   1.000
_cell.angle_alpha   90.00
_cell.angle_beta   90.00
_cell.angle_gamma   90.00
#
_symmetry.space_group_name_H-M   'P 1'
#
loop_
_entity.id
_entity.type
_entity.pdbx_description
1 polymer ?
#
loop_
_entity_poly.entity_id
_entity_poly.type
_entity_poly.pdbx_seq_one_letter_code
_entity_poly.pdbx_strand_id
1 'polypeptide(L)'
;MKISKGLKSLSTTQTELGKALGITAGRVNQLITEGIVIRDDSDPNGAVLVVASLRNFFNSKAGGDSEEDVDLMAERARHEKAKREIAELKLAKMQGNVYDARTVELVMTEMASNLRTQLLGLPSKLAPILEQKSKEEIYTTMTQEIEEKLSELASYKPDLFIEDALEEGDEDEDS
;
A
#
# COMPACT_ATOMS: atom_id res chain seq x y z
N MET A 1 33.99 39.65 14.32
CA MET A 1 33.77 40.18 15.68
C MET A 1 33.07 39.11 16.51
N LYS A 2 33.52 38.84 17.74
CA LYS A 2 32.86 37.86 18.62
C LYS A 2 31.82 38.59 19.49
N ILE A 3 30.57 38.16 19.44
CA ILE A 3 29.50 38.68 20.30
C ILE A 3 29.46 37.80 21.56
N SER A 4 29.85 38.35 22.71
CA SER A 4 29.95 37.62 23.98
C SER A 4 28.84 37.94 24.99
N LYS A 5 28.03 38.97 24.73
CA LYS A 5 26.87 39.41 25.53
C LYS A 5 25.78 39.99 24.61
N GLY A 6 24.54 40.06 25.08
CA GLY A 6 23.44 40.74 24.35
C GLY A 6 22.93 40.01 23.10
N LEU A 7 23.17 38.70 22.96
CA LEU A 7 22.85 37.94 21.75
C LEU A 7 21.35 37.99 21.38
N LYS A 8 20.44 37.98 22.37
CA LYS A 8 18.99 38.00 22.14
C LYS A 8 18.48 39.34 21.59
N SER A 9 19.18 40.43 21.87
CA SER A 9 18.83 41.79 21.41
C SER A 9 19.69 42.22 20.21
N LEU A 10 20.35 41.28 19.54
CA LEU A 10 21.13 41.58 18.35
C LEU A 10 20.17 41.95 17.21
N SER A 11 20.31 43.16 16.69
CA SER A 11 19.58 43.64 15.52
C SER A 11 20.52 43.90 14.34
N THR A 12 19.96 43.85 13.14
CA THR A 12 20.66 44.14 11.89
C THR A 12 19.69 44.73 10.86
N THR A 13 20.20 45.19 9.72
CA THR A 13 19.34 45.70 8.64
C THR A 13 18.66 44.57 7.89
N GLN A 14 17.51 44.83 7.27
CA GLN A 14 16.80 43.83 6.46
C GLN A 14 17.66 43.30 5.31
N THR A 15 18.48 44.16 4.70
CA THR A 15 19.42 43.78 3.64
C THR A 15 20.46 42.78 4.14
N GLU A 16 21.02 43.00 5.33
CA GLU A 16 22.05 42.14 5.88
C GLU A 16 21.47 40.81 6.40
N LEU A 17 20.26 40.84 6.98
CA LEU A 17 19.51 39.63 7.30
C LEU A 17 19.21 38.81 6.03
N GLY A 18 18.81 39.48 4.94
CA GLY A 18 18.56 38.84 3.65
C GLY A 18 19.80 38.14 3.09
N LYS A 19 20.95 38.83 3.10
CA LYS A 19 22.24 38.21 2.71
C LYS A 19 22.59 37.01 3.57
N ALA A 20 22.41 37.10 4.88
CA ALA A 20 22.70 36.01 5.81
C ALA A 20 21.80 34.78 5.58
N LEU A 21 20.53 35.02 5.20
CA LEU A 21 19.55 33.98 4.89
C LEU A 21 19.56 33.50 3.44
N GLY A 22 20.35 34.14 2.56
CA GLY A 22 20.38 33.86 1.13
C GLY A 22 19.08 34.23 0.40
N ILE A 23 18.35 35.24 0.88
CA ILE A 23 17.07 35.71 0.31
C ILE A 23 17.13 37.21 -0.01
N THR A 24 16.25 37.67 -0.91
CA THR A 24 16.18 39.08 -1.31
C THR A 24 15.60 39.96 -0.19
N ALA A 25 15.96 41.25 -0.19
CA ALA A 25 15.37 42.22 0.75
C ALA A 25 13.84 42.32 0.60
N GLY A 26 13.31 42.13 -0.61
CA GLY A 26 11.87 42.05 -0.85
C GLY A 26 11.21 40.86 -0.12
N ARG A 27 11.85 39.69 -0.14
CA ARG A 27 11.38 38.52 0.62
C ARG A 27 11.47 38.75 2.12
N VAL A 28 12.49 39.43 2.61
CA VAL A 28 12.59 39.81 4.04
C VAL A 28 11.42 40.72 4.43
N ASN A 29 11.09 41.72 3.61
CA ASN A 29 9.96 42.61 3.89
C ASN A 29 8.61 41.86 3.91
N GLN A 30 8.43 40.88 3.02
CA GLN A 30 7.25 40.02 3.06
C GLN A 30 7.18 39.21 4.38
N LEU A 31 8.30 38.64 4.83
CA LEU A 31 8.37 37.91 6.10
C LEU A 31 8.12 38.81 7.32
N ILE A 32 8.40 40.11 7.23
CA ILE A 32 8.01 41.09 8.25
C ILE A 32 6.50 41.25 8.30
N THR A 33 5.85 41.38 7.14
CA THR A 33 4.38 41.47 7.05
C THR A 33 3.70 40.20 7.55
N GLU A 34 4.31 39.03 7.30
CA GLU A 34 3.86 37.72 7.80
C GLU A 34 4.14 37.51 9.32
N GLY A 35 4.80 38.47 9.99
CA GLY A 35 5.14 38.38 11.42
C GLY A 35 6.27 37.40 11.75
N ILE A 36 6.92 36.82 10.74
CA ILE A 36 8.02 35.87 10.89
C ILE A 36 9.32 36.61 11.23
N VAL A 37 9.61 37.73 10.55
CA VAL A 37 10.75 38.59 10.87
C VAL A 37 10.29 39.72 11.79
N ILE A 38 10.93 39.84 12.95
CA ILE A 38 10.53 40.77 14.01
C ILE A 38 11.35 42.05 13.90
N ARG A 39 10.65 43.20 13.86
CA ARG A 39 11.30 44.52 13.92
C ARG A 39 11.86 44.79 15.31
N ASP A 40 12.98 45.49 15.36
CA ASP A 40 13.52 46.03 16.59
C ASP A 40 12.90 47.40 16.84
N ASP A 41 11.89 47.46 17.72
CA ASP A 41 11.19 48.71 18.06
C ASP A 41 12.10 49.76 18.73
N SER A 42 13.29 49.36 19.18
CA SER A 42 14.28 50.26 19.79
C SER A 42 15.15 50.97 18.75
N ASP A 43 15.11 50.56 17.47
CA ASP A 43 15.90 51.15 16.39
C ASP A 43 15.02 52.02 15.46
N PRO A 44 15.22 53.35 15.44
CA PRO A 44 14.45 54.25 14.58
C PRO A 44 14.67 54.03 13.07
N ASN A 45 15.70 53.27 12.67
CA ASN A 45 16.00 52.95 11.28
C ASN A 45 15.32 51.67 10.78
N GLY A 46 14.48 51.03 11.61
CA GLY A 46 13.70 49.85 11.21
C GLY A 46 14.54 48.58 11.08
N ALA A 47 15.50 48.40 12.00
CA ALA A 47 16.27 47.17 12.12
C ALA A 47 15.39 45.98 12.51
N VAL A 48 15.93 44.77 12.37
CA VAL A 48 15.24 43.51 12.67
C VAL A 48 16.04 42.68 13.66
N LEU A 49 15.35 42.02 14.59
CA LEU A 49 15.96 41.17 15.62
C LEU A 49 16.43 39.86 14.99
N VAL A 50 17.75 39.63 14.98
CA VAL A 50 18.37 38.50 14.28
C VAL A 50 17.92 37.16 14.87
N VAL A 51 18.10 36.97 16.18
CA VAL A 51 17.85 35.67 16.82
C VAL A 51 16.37 35.29 16.81
N ALA A 52 15.48 36.24 17.09
CA ALA A 52 14.03 36.02 17.08
C ALA A 52 13.54 35.69 15.65
N SER A 53 13.97 36.47 14.65
CA SER A 53 13.59 36.27 13.26
C SER A 53 14.13 34.96 12.68
N LEU A 54 15.37 34.56 13.02
CA LEU A 54 15.92 33.27 12.59
C LEU A 54 15.12 32.09 13.16
N ARG A 55 14.79 32.12 14.46
CA ARG A 55 13.98 31.08 15.09
C ARG A 55 12.62 30.95 14.39
N ASN A 56 11.93 32.06 14.20
CA ASN A 56 10.62 32.06 13.55
C ASN A 56 10.73 31.60 12.09
N PHE A 57 11.75 32.03 11.36
CA PHE A 57 11.98 31.64 9.97
C PHE A 57 12.20 30.13 9.83
N PHE A 58 13.05 29.52 10.67
CA PHE A 58 13.25 28.07 10.63
C PHE A 58 12.01 27.29 11.07
N ASN A 59 11.28 27.76 12.10
CA ASN A 59 10.02 27.15 12.51
C ASN A 59 8.94 27.25 11.39
N SER A 60 8.89 28.37 10.66
CA SER A 60 7.95 28.54 9.53
C SER A 60 8.32 27.69 8.32
N LYS A 61 9.62 27.42 8.13
CA LYS A 61 10.14 26.67 6.98
C LYS A 61 10.16 25.16 7.22
N ALA A 62 10.23 24.74 8.47
CA ALA A 62 10.07 23.34 8.86
C ALA A 62 8.62 22.83 8.70
N GLY A 63 7.66 23.72 8.36
CA GLY A 63 6.26 23.47 8.67
C GLY A 63 6.06 23.67 10.17
N GLY A 64 4.93 24.25 10.57
CA GLY A 64 4.60 24.28 11.99
C GLY A 64 4.63 22.85 12.50
N ASP A 65 5.58 22.53 13.38
CA ASP A 65 5.68 21.24 14.06
C ASP A 65 4.56 21.22 15.13
N SER A 66 3.31 21.29 14.66
CA SER A 66 2.15 20.94 15.44
C SER A 66 2.05 19.41 15.40
N GLU A 67 1.71 18.82 16.54
CA GLU A 67 1.50 17.37 16.66
C GLU A 67 0.48 16.86 15.60
N GLU A 68 -0.43 17.74 15.17
CA GLU A 68 -1.46 17.55 14.16
C GLU A 68 -0.92 17.46 12.71
N ASP A 69 0.11 18.25 12.34
CA ASP A 69 0.73 18.19 11.01
C ASP A 69 1.60 16.93 10.83
N VAL A 70 2.28 16.50 11.90
CA VAL A 70 3.04 15.23 11.92
C VAL A 70 2.10 14.04 11.79
N ASP A 71 0.93 14.08 12.44
CA ASP A 71 -0.09 13.05 12.35
C ASP A 71 -0.71 12.98 10.94
N LEU A 72 -1.01 14.13 10.33
CA LEU A 72 -1.51 14.19 8.95
C LEU A 72 -0.53 13.59 7.93
N MET A 73 0.78 13.84 8.11
CA MET A 73 1.82 13.23 7.27
C MET A 73 1.91 11.72 7.49
N ALA A 74 1.79 11.26 8.73
CA ALA A 74 1.79 9.84 9.08
C ALA A 74 0.57 9.10 8.50
N GLU A 75 -0.63 9.69 8.62
CA GLU A 75 -1.87 9.14 8.05
C GLU A 75 -1.81 9.10 6.52
N ARG A 76 -1.32 10.15 5.85
CA ARG A 76 -1.10 10.12 4.39
C ARG A 76 -0.12 9.02 3.97
N ALA A 77 0.96 8.81 4.72
CA ALA A 77 1.91 7.74 4.44
C ALA A 77 1.29 6.34 4.63
N ARG A 78 0.45 6.15 5.65
CA ARG A 78 -0.33 4.90 5.86
C ARG A 78 -1.31 4.67 4.71
N HIS A 79 -2.02 5.71 4.29
CA HIS A 79 -2.97 5.65 3.18
C HIS A 79 -2.28 5.29 1.86
N GLU A 80 -1.17 5.94 1.52
CA GLU A 80 -0.42 5.65 0.30
C GLU A 80 0.15 4.22 0.32
N LYS A 81 0.62 3.77 1.48
CA LYS A 81 1.05 2.38 1.66
C LYS A 81 -0.11 1.40 1.43
N ALA A 82 -1.29 1.66 1.99
CA ALA A 82 -2.46 0.83 1.78
C ALA A 82 -2.89 0.81 0.31
N LYS A 83 -2.91 1.97 -0.37
CA LYS A 83 -3.21 2.08 -1.80
C LYS A 83 -2.24 1.27 -2.66
N ARG A 84 -0.94 1.31 -2.32
CA ARG A 84 0.09 0.48 -2.97
C ARG A 84 -0.17 -1.01 -2.75
N GLU A 85 -0.47 -1.42 -1.52
CA GLU A 85 -0.75 -2.83 -1.20
C GLU A 85 -2.00 -3.35 -1.92
N ILE A 86 -3.06 -2.52 -2.03
CA ILE A 86 -4.26 -2.86 -2.82
C ILE A 86 -3.90 -3.01 -4.31
N ALA A 87 -3.11 -2.09 -4.86
CA ALA A 87 -2.67 -2.19 -6.25
C ALA A 87 -1.82 -3.44 -6.51
N GLU A 88 -0.93 -3.80 -5.59
CA GLU A 88 -0.15 -5.04 -5.64
C GLU A 88 -1.03 -6.29 -5.60
N LEU A 89 -2.05 -6.32 -4.73
CA LEU A 89 -3.03 -7.40 -4.67
C LEU A 89 -3.89 -7.49 -5.94
N LYS A 90 -4.37 -6.36 -6.47
CA LYS A 90 -5.14 -6.31 -7.74
C LYS A 90 -4.29 -6.85 -8.90
N LEU A 91 -3.01 -6.44 -8.99
CA LEU A 91 -2.08 -6.96 -9.98
C LEU A 91 -1.84 -8.47 -9.81
N ALA A 92 -1.65 -8.94 -8.58
CA ALA A 92 -1.45 -10.35 -8.29
C ALA A 92 -2.68 -11.22 -8.64
N LYS A 93 -3.90 -10.71 -8.41
CA LYS A 93 -5.15 -11.34 -8.87
C LYS A 93 -5.21 -11.43 -10.39
N MET A 94 -4.93 -10.34 -11.10
CA MET A 94 -4.90 -10.32 -12.59
C MET A 94 -3.86 -11.28 -13.17
N GLN A 95 -2.75 -11.51 -12.47
CA GLN A 95 -1.72 -12.48 -12.85
C GLN A 95 -2.06 -13.93 -12.45
N GLY A 96 -3.17 -14.17 -11.73
CA GLY A 96 -3.54 -15.50 -11.23
C GLY A 96 -2.68 -16.00 -10.07
N ASN A 97 -2.00 -15.10 -9.35
CA ASN A 97 -1.12 -15.47 -8.22
C ASN A 97 -1.86 -15.47 -6.87
N VAL A 98 -3.04 -14.86 -6.79
CA VAL A 98 -3.86 -14.77 -5.58
C VAL A 98 -5.32 -15.02 -5.95
N TYR A 99 -6.01 -15.81 -5.13
CA TYR A 99 -7.41 -16.17 -5.32
C TYR A 99 -8.22 -15.82 -4.07
N ASP A 100 -9.51 -15.54 -4.23
CA ASP A 100 -10.40 -15.39 -3.09
C ASP A 100 -10.62 -16.76 -2.42
N ALA A 101 -10.63 -16.75 -1.09
CA ALA A 101 -10.81 -17.99 -0.32
C ALA A 101 -12.16 -18.66 -0.62
N ARG A 102 -13.20 -17.89 -0.90
CA ARG A 102 -14.53 -18.40 -1.26
C ARG A 102 -14.51 -19.09 -2.63
N THR A 103 -13.83 -18.49 -3.62
CA THR A 103 -13.67 -19.12 -4.94
C THR A 103 -12.92 -20.43 -4.82
N VAL A 104 -11.83 -20.46 -4.04
CA VAL A 104 -11.06 -21.69 -3.78
C VAL A 104 -11.94 -22.76 -3.11
N GLU A 105 -12.69 -22.38 -2.09
CA GLU A 105 -13.60 -23.30 -1.39
C GLU A 105 -14.65 -23.90 -2.34
N LEU A 106 -15.28 -23.07 -3.18
CA LEU A 106 -16.29 -23.50 -4.15
C LEU A 106 -15.73 -24.53 -5.13
N VAL A 107 -14.62 -24.17 -5.80
CA VAL A 107 -13.99 -25.04 -6.81
C VAL A 107 -13.51 -26.35 -6.20
N MET A 108 -12.86 -26.31 -5.03
CA MET A 108 -12.39 -27.52 -4.35
C MET A 108 -13.55 -28.41 -3.89
N THR A 109 -14.67 -27.81 -3.45
CA THR A 109 -15.88 -28.54 -3.06
C THR A 109 -16.51 -29.24 -4.25
N GLU A 110 -16.58 -28.58 -5.41
CA GLU A 110 -17.07 -29.17 -6.65
C GLU A 110 -16.16 -30.30 -7.12
N MET A 111 -14.85 -30.10 -7.14
CA MET A 111 -13.86 -31.12 -7.49
C MET A 111 -14.00 -32.37 -6.62
N ALA A 112 -14.08 -32.18 -5.29
CA ALA A 112 -14.25 -33.28 -4.34
C ALA A 112 -15.59 -34.00 -4.52
N SER A 113 -16.67 -33.26 -4.78
CA SER A 113 -18.01 -33.83 -5.01
C SER A 113 -18.07 -34.64 -6.31
N ASN A 114 -17.44 -34.16 -7.37
CA ASN A 114 -17.34 -34.88 -8.65
C ASN A 114 -16.52 -36.16 -8.49
N LEU A 115 -15.34 -36.09 -7.84
CA LEU A 115 -14.54 -37.28 -7.56
C LEU A 115 -15.31 -38.31 -6.72
N ARG A 116 -16.00 -37.87 -5.66
CA ARG A 116 -16.82 -38.76 -4.84
C ARG A 116 -17.88 -39.48 -5.67
N THR A 117 -18.55 -38.76 -6.55
CA THR A 117 -19.58 -39.32 -7.44
C THR A 117 -18.99 -40.36 -8.39
N GLN A 118 -17.84 -40.06 -9.01
CA GLN A 118 -17.13 -40.99 -9.88
C GLN A 118 -16.69 -42.26 -9.13
N LEU A 119 -16.08 -42.12 -7.96
CA LEU A 119 -15.62 -43.25 -7.14
C LEU A 119 -16.76 -44.15 -6.70
N LEU A 120 -17.90 -43.57 -6.28
CA LEU A 120 -19.09 -44.35 -5.93
C LEU A 120 -19.76 -45.02 -7.14
N GLY A 121 -19.49 -44.53 -8.36
CA GLY A 121 -19.93 -45.15 -9.61
C GLY A 121 -19.05 -46.32 -10.05
N LEU A 122 -17.80 -46.41 -9.58
CA LEU A 122 -16.85 -47.44 -10.00
C LEU A 122 -17.37 -48.87 -9.75
N PRO A 123 -17.96 -49.23 -8.59
CA PRO A 123 -18.45 -50.58 -8.37
C PRO A 123 -19.50 -50.99 -9.40
N SER A 124 -20.46 -50.10 -9.69
CA SER A 124 -21.52 -50.36 -10.69
C SER A 124 -20.97 -50.51 -12.10
N LYS A 125 -19.93 -49.73 -12.46
CA LYS A 125 -19.26 -49.81 -13.76
C LYS A 125 -18.42 -51.07 -13.90
N LEU A 126 -17.64 -51.41 -12.87
CA LEU A 126 -16.61 -52.44 -12.92
C LEU A 126 -17.16 -53.84 -12.62
N ALA A 127 -18.16 -53.98 -11.74
CA ALA A 127 -18.67 -55.29 -11.31
C ALA A 127 -19.07 -56.22 -12.47
N PRO A 128 -19.77 -55.78 -13.53
CA PRO A 128 -20.14 -56.64 -14.65
C PRO A 128 -18.95 -57.10 -15.50
N ILE A 129 -17.88 -56.30 -15.55
CA ILE A 129 -16.70 -56.55 -16.40
C ILE A 129 -15.67 -57.42 -15.67
N LEU A 130 -15.62 -57.28 -14.34
CA LEU A 130 -14.72 -58.00 -13.45
C LEU A 130 -15.25 -59.37 -13.01
N GLU A 131 -16.52 -59.67 -13.32
CA GLU A 131 -17.10 -60.98 -12.98
C GLU A 131 -16.28 -62.11 -13.63
N GLN A 132 -15.97 -63.15 -12.84
CA GLN A 132 -15.19 -64.33 -13.28
C GLN A 132 -13.76 -64.03 -13.77
N LYS A 133 -13.23 -62.82 -13.54
CA LYS A 133 -11.83 -62.48 -13.83
C LYS A 133 -10.87 -63.01 -12.77
N SER A 134 -9.62 -63.22 -13.17
CA SER A 134 -8.55 -63.60 -12.23
C SER A 134 -8.21 -62.44 -11.29
N LYS A 135 -7.58 -62.75 -10.15
CA LYS A 135 -7.16 -61.73 -9.17
C LYS A 135 -6.23 -60.68 -9.79
N GLU A 136 -5.31 -61.10 -10.67
CA GLU A 136 -4.38 -60.20 -11.37
C GLU A 136 -5.10 -59.27 -12.35
N GLU A 137 -6.06 -59.78 -13.13
CA GLU A 137 -6.87 -58.95 -14.03
C GLU A 137 -7.72 -57.94 -13.25
N ILE A 138 -8.32 -58.36 -12.14
CA ILE A 138 -9.10 -57.48 -11.26
C ILE A 138 -8.24 -56.36 -10.71
N TYR A 139 -7.08 -56.69 -10.14
CA TYR A 139 -6.17 -55.72 -9.57
C TYR A 139 -5.70 -54.71 -10.62
N THR A 140 -5.31 -55.19 -11.80
CA THR A 140 -4.81 -54.35 -12.89
C THR A 140 -5.89 -53.39 -13.36
N THR A 141 -7.10 -53.90 -13.64
CA THR A 141 -8.22 -53.09 -14.15
C THR A 141 -8.68 -52.05 -13.12
N MET A 142 -8.80 -52.43 -11.85
CA MET A 142 -9.18 -51.49 -10.79
C MET A 142 -8.12 -50.39 -10.58
N THR A 143 -6.84 -50.77 -10.59
CA THR A 143 -5.74 -49.81 -10.44
C THR A 143 -5.74 -48.82 -11.58
N GLN A 144 -5.84 -49.29 -12.83
CA GLN A 144 -5.91 -48.43 -14.01
C GLN A 144 -7.08 -47.43 -13.91
N GLU A 145 -8.24 -47.88 -13.46
CA GLU A 145 -9.41 -47.02 -13.37
C GLU A 145 -9.31 -45.96 -12.27
N ILE A 146 -8.68 -46.30 -11.15
CA ILE A 146 -8.38 -45.35 -10.09
C ILE A 146 -7.35 -44.33 -10.57
N GLU A 147 -6.27 -44.77 -11.21
CA GLU A 147 -5.22 -43.90 -11.75
C GLU A 147 -5.76 -42.94 -12.80
N GLU A 148 -6.69 -43.38 -13.65
CA GLU A 148 -7.37 -42.53 -14.63
C GLU A 148 -8.15 -41.40 -13.93
N LYS A 149 -8.96 -41.72 -12.90
CA LYS A 149 -9.75 -40.71 -12.17
C LYS A 149 -8.87 -39.76 -11.36
N LEU A 150 -7.76 -40.24 -10.80
CA LEU A 150 -6.78 -39.39 -10.14
C LEU A 150 -6.04 -38.48 -11.13
N SER A 151 -5.76 -38.97 -12.35
CA SER A 151 -5.14 -38.18 -13.42
C SER A 151 -6.08 -37.08 -13.91
N GLU A 152 -7.38 -37.40 -14.08
CA GLU A 152 -8.41 -36.39 -14.37
C GLU A 152 -8.44 -35.30 -13.29
N LEU A 153 -8.47 -35.68 -12.01
CA LEU A 153 -8.44 -34.75 -10.89
C LEU A 153 -7.18 -33.86 -10.89
N ALA A 154 -6.01 -34.45 -11.17
CA ALA A 154 -4.74 -33.73 -11.23
C ALA A 154 -4.61 -32.81 -12.44
N SER A 155 -5.38 -33.05 -13.50
CA SER A 155 -5.37 -32.25 -14.73
C SER A 155 -6.18 -30.94 -14.66
N TYR A 156 -6.81 -30.64 -13.52
CA TYR A 156 -7.54 -29.40 -13.29
C TYR A 156 -6.62 -28.17 -13.38
N LYS A 157 -7.09 -27.12 -14.06
CA LYS A 157 -6.29 -25.93 -14.36
C LYS A 157 -6.48 -24.80 -13.33
N PRO A 158 -5.42 -24.03 -13.00
CA PRO A 158 -5.52 -22.85 -12.14
C PRO A 158 -6.51 -21.78 -12.62
N ASP A 159 -6.78 -21.73 -13.93
CA ASP A 159 -7.75 -20.79 -14.52
C ASP A 159 -9.17 -20.98 -13.97
N LEU A 160 -9.48 -22.15 -13.40
CA LEU A 160 -10.79 -22.42 -12.78
C LEU A 160 -11.02 -21.62 -11.49
N PHE A 161 -9.96 -21.07 -10.89
CA PHE A 161 -10.03 -20.22 -9.70
C PHE A 161 -10.06 -18.73 -10.05
N ILE A 162 -9.90 -18.37 -11.32
CA ILE A 162 -10.03 -16.99 -11.78
C ILE A 162 -11.53 -16.75 -11.95
N GLU A 163 -12.15 -16.03 -11.01
CA GLU A 163 -13.50 -15.48 -11.23
C GLU A 163 -13.49 -14.68 -12.53
N ASP A 164 -14.43 -14.96 -13.44
CA ASP A 164 -14.65 -14.14 -14.63
C ASP A 164 -14.75 -12.68 -14.17
N ALA A 165 -13.70 -11.91 -14.43
CA ALA A 165 -13.49 -10.57 -13.91
C ALA A 165 -14.39 -9.55 -14.62
N LEU A 166 -15.71 -9.70 -14.47
CA LEU A 166 -16.73 -8.80 -15.01
C LEU A 166 -17.88 -8.61 -14.03
N GLU A 167 -17.57 -8.18 -12.81
CA GLU A 167 -18.46 -7.53 -11.82
C GLU A 167 -17.53 -7.18 -10.65
N GLU A 168 -17.30 -5.94 -10.21
CA GLU A 168 -18.01 -4.67 -10.32
C GLU A 168 -16.97 -3.57 -10.58
N GLY A 169 -17.37 -2.52 -11.31
CA GLY A 169 -16.58 -1.31 -11.40
C GLY A 169 -16.49 -0.68 -10.02
N ASP A 170 -15.31 -0.71 -9.40
CA ASP A 170 -14.94 0.28 -8.42
C ASP A 170 -14.94 1.63 -9.16
N GLU A 171 -16.09 2.30 -9.16
CA GLU A 171 -16.16 3.73 -9.43
C GLU A 171 -15.18 4.39 -8.47
N ASP A 172 -14.19 5.07 -9.06
CA ASP A 172 -13.26 5.93 -8.33
C ASP A 172 -14.06 7.01 -7.59
N GLU A 173 -14.47 6.75 -6.35
CA GLU A 173 -14.87 7.78 -5.40
C GLU A 173 -13.61 8.52 -4.92
N ASP A 174 -13.12 9.43 -5.75
CA ASP A 174 -12.30 10.57 -5.32
C ASP A 174 -12.96 11.84 -5.90
N SER A 175 -13.89 12.43 -5.13
CA SER A 175 -14.39 13.82 -5.28
C SER A 175 -14.18 14.60 -3.99
#